data_AF-A0A8J3YA42-F1
#
_entry.id   AF-A0A8J3YA42-F1
#
_cell.length_a   1.000
_cell.length_b   1.000
_cell.length_c   1.000
_cell.angle_alpha   90.00
_cell.angle_beta   90.00
_cell.angle_gamma   90.00
#
_symmetry.space_group_name_H-M   'P 1'
#
loop_
_entity.id
_entity.type
_entity.pdbx_description
1 polymer ?
#
loop_
_entity_poly.entity_id
_entity_poly.type
_entity_poly.pdbx_seq_one_letter_code
_entity_poly.pdbx_strand_id
1 'polypeptide(L)'
;MTALLRPGLWATAAVLMLAACDASSPNPAPTGSTPSADPPGITVSAQPSPTCPDEEITFGTERRHHVVTHVASAQVLARNGGVLDAPLRSVRPYAAEVSADGAVPEFRVYRDFAARRDPSEPAVPPLGEVFTPPEDTTTMQGPGRIVHYAGVQALEAPFSYRCGSVTAHGVVRSWAIPVSGVLDCTTPRRYQGNRMAEEAARIGCDVRAD
;
A
#
# COMPACT_ATOMS: atom_id res chain seq x y z
N MET A 1 18.08 19.04 -50.42
CA MET A 1 16.79 19.75 -50.41
C MET A 1 16.24 19.67 -48.99
N THR A 2 16.65 20.59 -48.13
CA THR A 2 15.91 21.83 -47.72
C THR A 2 15.05 21.57 -46.49
N ALA A 3 15.37 22.35 -45.46
CA ALA A 3 14.86 22.43 -44.09
C ALA A 3 13.33 22.53 -43.93
N LEU A 4 12.83 22.32 -42.70
CA LEU A 4 12.31 23.40 -41.85
C LEU A 4 11.86 22.91 -40.45
N LEU A 5 12.47 23.51 -39.42
CA LEU A 5 11.96 23.58 -38.05
C LEU A 5 10.62 24.34 -38.00
N ARG A 6 9.78 24.05 -36.98
CA ARG A 6 9.11 25.12 -36.23
C ARG A 6 8.69 24.72 -34.81
N PRO A 7 9.01 25.54 -33.79
CA PRO A 7 8.53 25.40 -32.42
C PRO A 7 7.19 26.13 -32.22
N GLY A 8 6.41 25.71 -31.23
CA GLY A 8 5.15 26.36 -30.84
C GLY A 8 5.04 26.48 -29.33
N LEU A 9 5.61 27.57 -28.79
CA LEU A 9 5.32 28.09 -27.45
C LEU A 9 3.87 28.58 -27.39
N TRP A 10 3.14 28.17 -26.35
CA TRP A 10 1.98 28.91 -25.87
C TRP A 10 2.09 29.08 -24.36
N ALA A 11 2.38 30.30 -23.95
CA ALA A 11 2.20 30.79 -22.60
C ALA A 11 0.76 31.27 -22.44
N THR A 12 0.08 30.90 -21.36
CA THR A 12 -1.05 31.68 -20.82
C THR A 12 -0.94 31.73 -19.31
N ALA A 13 -1.05 32.96 -18.81
CA ALA A 13 -1.11 33.33 -17.40
C ALA A 13 -2.54 33.74 -17.06
N ALA A 14 -3.01 33.46 -15.83
CA ALA A 14 -4.04 34.20 -15.09
C ALA A 14 -4.14 33.58 -13.68
N VAL A 15 -3.66 34.22 -12.61
CA VAL A 15 -4.28 35.29 -11.77
C VAL A 15 -5.22 34.76 -10.66
N LEU A 16 -4.78 35.08 -9.43
CA LEU A 16 -5.40 35.18 -8.10
C LEU A 16 -6.93 35.09 -7.97
N MET A 17 -7.38 34.53 -6.83
CA MET A 17 -8.22 35.26 -5.84
C MET A 17 -8.15 34.61 -4.44
N LEU A 18 -7.93 35.44 -3.43
CA LEU A 18 -8.09 35.12 -2.00
C LEU A 18 -9.59 35.12 -1.62
N ALA A 19 -9.98 34.29 -0.66
CA ALA A 19 -11.01 34.64 0.32
C ALA A 19 -10.87 33.76 1.57
N ALA A 20 -10.36 34.37 2.64
CA ALA A 20 -10.49 33.88 4.00
C ALA A 20 -11.90 34.22 4.51
N CYS A 21 -12.57 33.27 5.16
CA CYS A 21 -13.73 33.54 6.01
C CYS A 21 -13.51 32.82 7.34
N ASP A 22 -13.06 33.62 8.29
CA ASP A 22 -13.08 33.34 9.71
C ASP A 22 -14.50 33.69 10.21
N ALA A 23 -15.18 32.75 10.84
CA ALA A 23 -16.44 33.01 11.51
C ALA A 23 -16.59 32.06 12.71
N SER A 24 -16.03 32.52 13.83
CA SER A 24 -16.38 32.07 15.18
C SER A 24 -17.87 32.29 15.45
N SER A 25 -18.56 31.29 15.98
CA SER A 25 -19.84 31.50 16.66
C SER A 25 -19.93 30.67 17.94
N PRO A 26 -20.55 31.22 19.02
CA PRO A 26 -20.48 30.65 20.35
C PRO A 26 -21.61 29.64 20.61
N ASN A 27 -21.27 28.70 21.50
CA ASN A 27 -22.10 27.64 22.08
C ASN A 27 -23.35 28.19 22.80
N PRO A 28 -24.43 27.41 22.89
CA PRO A 28 -24.82 26.96 24.22
C PRO A 28 -25.26 25.48 24.30
N ALA A 29 -24.84 24.84 25.39
CA ALA A 29 -25.28 23.51 25.83
C ALA A 29 -26.80 23.47 26.13
N PRO A 30 -27.37 22.25 26.10
CA PRO A 30 -27.94 21.76 27.35
C PRO A 30 -27.58 20.32 27.70
N THR A 31 -27.58 20.14 29.01
CA THR A 31 -27.44 18.99 29.89
C THR A 31 -28.23 17.73 29.48
N GLY A 32 -27.57 16.57 29.56
CA GLY A 32 -28.19 15.26 29.40
C GLY A 32 -27.24 14.12 29.76
N SER A 33 -26.83 14.05 31.03
CA SER A 33 -25.96 12.98 31.55
C SER A 33 -26.74 11.66 31.66
N THR A 34 -26.39 10.68 30.83
CA THR A 34 -26.68 9.27 31.09
C THR A 34 -25.34 8.55 31.21
N PRO A 35 -24.99 7.94 32.36
CA PRO A 35 -23.76 7.18 32.48
C PRO A 35 -23.94 5.84 31.76
N SER A 36 -23.45 5.78 30.52
CA SER A 36 -23.25 4.51 29.82
C SER A 36 -21.90 3.96 30.27
N ALA A 37 -21.89 2.76 30.81
CA ALA A 37 -20.70 2.08 31.29
C ALA A 37 -19.73 1.85 30.13
N ASP A 38 -18.56 2.48 30.19
CA ASP A 38 -17.45 2.20 29.29
C ASP A 38 -16.97 0.75 29.48
N PRO A 39 -16.70 0.00 28.40
CA PRO A 39 -15.88 -1.20 28.49
C PRO A 39 -14.47 -0.80 28.98
N PRO A 40 -13.73 -1.68 29.68
CA PRO A 40 -12.40 -1.35 30.18
C PRO A 40 -11.48 -0.99 29.02
N GLY A 41 -11.25 0.32 28.85
CA GLY A 41 -10.27 0.85 27.94
C GLY A 41 -8.91 0.35 28.37
N ILE A 42 -8.29 -0.50 27.54
CA ILE A 42 -6.87 -0.78 27.65
C ILE A 42 -6.17 0.55 27.32
N THR A 43 -5.90 1.33 28.37
CA THR A 43 -4.99 2.47 28.28
C THR A 43 -3.62 1.87 28.07
N VAL A 44 -3.21 1.70 26.81
CA VAL A 44 -1.81 1.47 26.49
C VAL A 44 -1.11 2.77 26.85
N SER A 45 -0.58 2.83 28.08
CA SER A 45 0.33 3.89 28.48
C SER A 45 1.49 3.89 27.49
N ALA A 46 1.50 4.87 26.59
CA ALA A 46 2.70 5.25 25.86
C ALA A 46 3.72 5.74 26.88
N GLN A 47 4.51 4.82 27.43
CA GLN A 47 5.63 5.21 28.28
C GLN A 47 6.55 6.10 27.42
N PRO A 48 6.97 7.26 27.94
CA PRO A 48 7.96 8.07 27.24
C PRO A 48 9.22 7.21 27.07
N SER A 49 9.60 6.96 25.82
CA SER A 49 10.82 6.23 25.51
C SER A 49 12.00 6.98 26.16
N PRO A 50 12.90 6.28 26.87
CA PRO A 50 14.06 6.92 27.46
C PRO A 50 14.85 7.64 26.38
N THR A 51 15.21 8.90 26.64
CA THR A 51 16.02 9.70 25.72
C THR A 51 17.35 8.98 25.50
N CYS A 52 17.56 8.51 24.27
CA CYS A 52 18.74 7.76 23.91
C CYS A 52 19.93 8.70 23.66
N PRO A 53 21.06 8.56 24.39
CA PRO A 53 22.29 9.25 24.02
C PRO A 53 22.86 8.66 22.73
N ASP A 54 23.24 9.53 21.79
CA ASP A 54 23.88 9.16 20.52
C ASP A 54 23.08 8.17 19.66
N GLU A 55 21.83 8.51 19.40
CA GLU A 55 20.95 7.71 18.56
C GLU A 55 21.36 7.76 17.08
N GLU A 56 21.51 6.58 16.48
CA GLU A 56 21.81 6.45 15.05
C GLU A 56 20.93 5.36 14.42
N ILE A 57 20.35 5.67 13.26
CA ILE A 57 19.60 4.72 12.43
C ILE A 57 20.33 4.62 11.09
N THR A 58 20.78 3.42 10.75
CA THR A 58 21.39 3.13 9.46
C THR A 58 20.53 2.12 8.71
N PHE A 59 20.26 2.38 7.44
CA PHE A 59 19.52 1.45 6.60
C PHE A 59 20.45 0.79 5.58
N GLY A 60 20.24 -0.49 5.35
CA GLY A 60 20.84 -1.20 4.23
C GLY A 60 20.14 -0.92 2.90
N THR A 61 20.46 -1.75 1.92
CA THR A 61 19.89 -1.69 0.57
C THR A 61 18.40 -2.05 0.60
N GLU A 62 17.57 -1.16 0.06
CA GLU A 62 16.14 -1.41 -0.15
C GLU A 62 15.95 -2.50 -1.21
N ARG A 63 15.13 -3.49 -0.90
CA ARG A 63 14.69 -4.55 -1.81
C ARG A 63 13.28 -4.24 -2.28
N ARG A 64 13.07 -4.38 -3.59
CA ARG A 64 11.76 -4.22 -4.23
C ARG A 64 11.33 -5.52 -4.88
N HIS A 65 10.09 -5.92 -4.65
CA HIS A 65 9.49 -7.06 -5.31
C HIS A 65 7.98 -6.96 -5.31
N HIS A 66 7.31 -7.71 -6.18
CA HIS A 66 5.84 -7.73 -6.21
C HIS A 66 5.31 -8.85 -5.33
N VAL A 67 4.25 -8.57 -4.58
CA VAL A 67 3.60 -9.51 -3.66
C VAL A 67 2.12 -9.52 -3.97
N VAL A 68 1.59 -10.67 -4.39
CA VAL A 68 0.13 -10.89 -4.48
C VAL A 68 -0.46 -10.88 -3.08
N THR A 69 -1.42 -10.02 -2.76
CA THR A 69 -2.06 -9.99 -1.43
C THR A 69 -3.48 -10.51 -1.47
N HIS A 70 -4.13 -10.41 -2.63
CA HIS A 70 -5.51 -10.85 -2.83
C HIS A 70 -5.69 -11.56 -4.17
N VAL A 71 -6.57 -12.55 -4.20
CA VAL A 71 -6.89 -13.33 -5.41
C VAL A 71 -8.38 -13.67 -5.38
N ALA A 72 -9.10 -13.49 -6.47
CA ALA A 72 -10.50 -13.90 -6.59
C ALA A 72 -10.61 -15.40 -6.94
N SER A 73 -11.78 -15.99 -6.75
CA SER A 73 -12.06 -17.32 -7.33
C SER A 73 -12.13 -17.21 -8.85
N ALA A 74 -11.74 -18.27 -9.55
CA ALA A 74 -11.84 -18.30 -11.00
C ALA A 74 -13.31 -18.21 -11.46
N GLN A 75 -13.60 -17.28 -12.36
CA GLN A 75 -14.92 -17.08 -12.94
C GLN A 75 -14.92 -17.55 -14.40
N VAL A 76 -15.89 -18.36 -14.77
CA VAL A 76 -16.07 -18.80 -16.16
C VAL A 76 -16.93 -17.77 -16.89
N LEU A 77 -16.36 -17.18 -17.95
CA LEU A 77 -17.05 -16.24 -18.83
C LEU A 77 -17.52 -16.93 -20.11
N ALA A 78 -18.72 -16.58 -20.54
CA ALA A 78 -19.30 -17.06 -21.80
C ALA A 78 -18.70 -16.32 -23.02
N ARG A 79 -19.12 -16.69 -24.23
CA ARG A 79 -18.56 -16.13 -25.48
C ARG A 79 -18.60 -14.61 -25.57
N ASN A 80 -19.61 -13.98 -24.97
CA ASN A 80 -19.77 -12.53 -24.98
C ASN A 80 -18.99 -11.83 -23.85
N GLY A 81 -18.25 -12.59 -23.04
CA GLY A 81 -17.59 -12.09 -21.85
C GLY A 81 -18.55 -11.93 -20.67
N GLY A 82 -18.24 -10.97 -19.80
CA GLY A 82 -19.01 -10.69 -18.60
C GLY A 82 -18.28 -9.75 -17.64
N VAL A 83 -18.95 -9.44 -16.54
CA VAL A 83 -18.36 -8.66 -15.44
C VAL A 83 -17.62 -9.61 -14.51
N LEU A 84 -16.38 -9.26 -14.16
CA LEU A 84 -15.64 -9.89 -13.08
C LEU A 84 -16.11 -9.27 -11.76
N ASP A 85 -16.95 -9.99 -11.04
CA ASP A 85 -17.55 -9.60 -9.77
C ASP A 85 -17.20 -10.56 -8.63
N ALA A 86 -16.43 -11.61 -8.93
CA ALA A 86 -15.91 -12.51 -7.90
C ALA A 86 -15.07 -11.72 -6.88
N PRO A 87 -15.41 -11.79 -5.57
CA PRO A 87 -14.73 -10.99 -4.56
C PRO A 87 -13.27 -11.43 -4.40
N LEU A 88 -12.39 -10.45 -4.22
CA LEU A 88 -11.00 -10.66 -3.87
C LEU A 88 -10.91 -11.19 -2.43
N ARG A 89 -10.40 -12.42 -2.25
CA ARG A 89 -10.06 -12.94 -0.91
C ARG A 89 -8.61 -12.59 -0.59
N SER A 90 -8.36 -12.21 0.66
CA SER A 90 -6.99 -12.04 1.15
C SER A 90 -6.27 -13.39 1.15
N VAL A 91 -5.12 -13.46 0.47
CA VAL A 91 -4.24 -14.64 0.48
C VAL A 91 -3.07 -14.43 1.43
N ARG A 92 -2.68 -13.17 1.66
CA ARG A 92 -1.79 -12.75 2.74
C ARG A 92 -1.95 -11.25 3.01
N PRO A 93 -2.06 -10.84 4.29
CA PRO A 93 -1.99 -9.43 4.63
C PRO A 93 -0.58 -8.90 4.36
N TYR A 94 -0.49 -7.63 3.98
CA TYR A 94 0.79 -6.95 3.81
C TYR A 94 0.67 -5.55 4.42
N ALA A 95 1.49 -5.28 5.43
CA ALA A 95 1.39 -4.06 6.25
C ALA A 95 2.69 -3.27 6.22
N ALA A 96 2.58 -1.96 6.46
CA ALA A 96 3.72 -1.15 6.83
C ALA A 96 4.12 -1.47 8.28
N GLU A 97 5.32 -1.98 8.49
CA GLU A 97 5.76 -2.48 9.79
C GLU A 97 7.26 -2.30 10.02
N VAL A 98 7.65 -2.26 11.29
CA VAL A 98 9.04 -2.31 11.74
C VAL A 98 9.17 -3.51 12.68
N SER A 99 10.08 -4.41 12.36
CA SER A 99 10.40 -5.57 13.22
C SER A 99 11.88 -5.49 13.59
N ALA A 100 12.19 -5.65 14.88
CA ALA A 100 13.56 -5.63 15.38
C ALA A 100 13.81 -6.74 16.42
N ASP A 101 15.07 -7.10 16.62
CA ASP A 101 15.53 -8.04 17.66
C ASP A 101 15.64 -7.40 19.06
N GLY A 102 15.36 -6.10 19.17
CA GLY A 102 15.40 -5.34 20.42
C GLY A 102 14.46 -4.14 20.41
N ALA A 103 14.45 -3.39 21.51
CA ALA A 103 13.63 -2.18 21.61
C ALA A 103 14.16 -1.10 20.66
N VAL A 104 13.28 -0.59 19.79
CA VAL A 104 13.58 0.47 18.83
C VAL A 104 12.43 1.49 18.80
N PRO A 105 12.70 2.77 18.46
CA PRO A 105 11.65 3.74 18.22
C PRO A 105 11.01 3.51 16.84
N GLU A 106 10.10 2.53 16.73
CA GLU A 106 9.52 2.07 15.46
C GLU A 106 9.00 3.20 14.56
N PHE A 107 8.24 4.14 15.13
CA PHE A 107 7.71 5.29 14.37
C PHE A 107 8.83 6.14 13.77
N ARG A 108 9.92 6.34 14.50
CA ARG A 108 11.08 7.11 14.01
C ARG A 108 11.82 6.35 12.91
N VAL A 109 12.07 5.05 13.11
CA VAL A 109 12.67 4.19 12.09
C VAL A 109 11.84 4.23 10.81
N TYR A 110 10.52 4.06 10.92
CA TYR A 110 9.64 4.08 9.75
C TYR A 110 9.62 5.43 9.03
N ARG A 111 9.51 6.53 9.80
CA ARG A 111 9.55 7.89 9.23
C ARG A 111 10.85 8.17 8.49
N ASP A 112 11.99 7.82 9.09
CA ASP A 112 13.30 8.06 8.49
C ASP A 112 13.51 7.14 7.26
N PHE A 113 12.93 5.94 7.25
CA PHE A 113 12.83 5.10 6.05
C PHE A 113 12.02 5.78 4.94
N ALA A 114 10.81 6.25 5.24
CA ALA A 114 9.92 6.90 4.28
C ALA A 114 10.55 8.17 3.68
N ALA A 115 11.26 8.95 4.49
CA ALA A 115 11.91 10.20 4.08
C ALA A 115 13.12 10.01 3.14
N ARG A 116 13.69 8.80 3.05
CA ARG A 116 14.81 8.49 2.14
C ARG A 116 14.38 8.31 0.68
N ARG A 117 13.09 8.17 0.43
CA ARG A 117 12.56 7.88 -0.91
C ARG A 117 12.64 9.11 -1.79
N ASP A 118 12.79 8.87 -3.09
CA ASP A 118 12.74 9.92 -4.09
C ASP A 118 11.34 10.57 -4.09
N PRO A 119 11.21 11.91 -3.99
CA PRO A 119 9.92 12.58 -3.98
C PRO A 119 9.06 12.36 -5.26
N SER A 120 9.66 11.90 -6.36
CA SER A 120 8.97 11.52 -7.58
C SER A 120 8.35 10.12 -7.54
N GLU A 121 8.73 9.29 -6.55
CA GLU A 121 8.13 7.98 -6.36
C GLU A 121 6.81 8.09 -5.58
N PRO A 122 5.90 7.10 -5.73
CA PRO A 122 4.69 7.04 -4.93
C PRO A 122 5.02 6.99 -3.44
N ALA A 123 4.24 7.75 -2.67
CA ALA A 123 4.32 7.79 -1.22
C ALA A 123 4.04 6.40 -0.63
N VAL A 124 4.75 6.08 0.44
CA VAL A 124 4.46 4.91 1.27
C VAL A 124 3.35 5.24 2.26
N PRO A 125 2.52 4.27 2.66
CA PRO A 125 1.45 4.50 3.63
C PRO A 125 2.04 4.79 5.04
N PRO A 126 1.23 5.30 5.97
CA PRO A 126 1.50 5.30 7.40
C PRO A 126 1.93 3.93 7.98
N LEU A 127 2.74 3.97 9.05
CA LEU A 127 3.09 2.78 9.83
C LEU A 127 1.82 2.12 10.37
N GLY A 128 1.74 0.79 10.26
CA GLY A 128 0.60 -0.03 10.66
C GLY A 128 -0.48 -0.18 9.59
N GLU A 129 -0.42 0.57 8.49
CA GLU A 129 -1.43 0.46 7.44
C GLU A 129 -1.32 -0.87 6.69
N VAL A 130 -2.42 -1.61 6.67
CA VAL A 130 -2.58 -2.86 5.93
C VAL A 130 -3.14 -2.57 4.55
N PHE A 131 -2.49 -3.08 3.51
CA PHE A 131 -2.98 -2.92 2.15
C PHE A 131 -4.36 -3.56 1.96
N THR A 132 -5.32 -2.74 1.50
CA THR A 132 -6.66 -3.17 1.11
C THR A 132 -6.88 -2.79 -0.36
N PRO A 133 -7.14 -3.74 -1.27
CA PRO A 133 -7.37 -3.42 -2.67
C PRO A 133 -8.70 -2.69 -2.83
N PRO A 134 -8.83 -1.79 -3.82
CA PRO A 134 -10.12 -1.20 -4.16
C PRO A 134 -11.11 -2.28 -4.64
N GLU A 135 -12.39 -2.07 -4.33
CA GLU A 135 -13.49 -2.89 -4.84
C GLU A 135 -13.83 -2.47 -6.28
N ASP A 136 -13.03 -2.95 -7.24
CA ASP A 136 -13.23 -2.63 -8.65
C ASP A 136 -13.86 -3.79 -9.42
N THR A 137 -14.92 -3.49 -10.17
CA THR A 137 -15.47 -4.42 -11.17
C THR A 137 -14.82 -4.18 -12.52
N THR A 138 -14.44 -5.25 -13.22
CA THR A 138 -13.86 -5.17 -14.57
C THR A 138 -14.72 -5.94 -15.56
N THR A 139 -15.06 -5.34 -16.70
CA THR A 139 -15.76 -6.05 -17.78
C THR A 139 -14.74 -6.67 -18.73
N MET A 140 -14.88 -7.97 -18.99
CA MET A 140 -14.04 -8.72 -19.92
C MET A 140 -14.85 -9.08 -21.17
N GLN A 141 -14.19 -9.10 -22.31
CA GLN A 141 -14.75 -9.60 -23.56
C GLN A 141 -14.25 -11.02 -23.84
N GLY A 142 -15.11 -11.84 -24.43
CA GLY A 142 -14.76 -13.19 -24.84
C GLY A 142 -14.85 -14.23 -23.73
N PRO A 143 -14.84 -15.51 -24.10
CA PRO A 143 -14.91 -16.60 -23.13
C PRO A 143 -13.56 -16.80 -22.42
N GLY A 144 -13.58 -17.39 -21.23
CA GLY A 144 -12.36 -17.76 -20.52
C GLY A 144 -12.63 -18.19 -19.08
N ARG A 145 -11.60 -18.70 -18.41
CA ARG A 145 -11.63 -18.93 -16.97
C ARG A 145 -10.72 -17.89 -16.32
N ILE A 146 -11.33 -16.80 -15.88
CA ILE A 146 -10.63 -15.58 -15.51
C ILE A 146 -10.47 -15.49 -14.00
N VAL A 147 -9.29 -15.07 -13.54
CA VAL A 147 -9.00 -14.74 -12.14
C VAL A 147 -8.55 -13.29 -12.08
N HIS A 148 -9.15 -12.51 -11.19
CA HIS A 148 -8.67 -11.20 -10.80
C HIS A 148 -7.74 -11.35 -9.59
N TYR A 149 -6.62 -10.63 -9.56
CA TYR A 149 -5.73 -10.56 -8.41
C TYR A 149 -5.28 -9.14 -8.14
N ALA A 150 -4.89 -8.89 -6.90
CA ALA A 150 -4.33 -7.63 -6.45
C ALA A 150 -3.13 -7.87 -5.52
N GLY A 151 -2.30 -6.85 -5.39
CA GLY A 151 -1.10 -6.87 -4.58
C GLY A 151 -0.38 -5.55 -4.60
N VAL A 152 0.89 -5.60 -4.20
CA VAL A 152 1.70 -4.41 -4.02
C VAL A 152 3.12 -4.60 -4.54
N GLN A 153 3.78 -3.49 -4.87
CA GLN A 153 5.23 -3.44 -4.84
C GLN A 153 5.69 -3.30 -3.38
N ALA A 154 6.17 -4.41 -2.83
CA ALA A 154 6.78 -4.51 -1.51
C ALA A 154 8.14 -3.80 -1.48
N LEU A 155 8.36 -3.04 -0.42
CA LEU A 155 9.59 -2.33 -0.10
C LEU A 155 10.08 -2.86 1.24
N GLU A 156 11.30 -3.39 1.26
CA GLU A 156 11.91 -3.91 2.48
C GLU A 156 13.34 -3.40 2.61
N ALA A 157 13.72 -2.87 3.77
CA ALA A 157 15.09 -2.51 4.04
C ALA A 157 15.52 -3.03 5.41
N PRO A 158 16.66 -3.74 5.51
CA PRO A 158 17.23 -4.00 6.82
C PRO A 158 17.71 -2.68 7.43
N PHE A 159 17.67 -2.58 8.76
CA PHE A 159 18.21 -1.43 9.48
C PHE A 159 19.00 -1.87 10.72
N SER A 160 19.86 -0.97 11.17
CA SER A 160 20.56 -1.02 12.45
C SER A 160 20.17 0.22 13.24
N TYR A 161 19.76 0.03 14.49
CA TYR A 161 19.47 1.08 15.45
C TYR A 161 20.52 1.02 16.56
N ARG A 162 21.25 2.11 16.77
CA ARG A 162 22.25 2.20 17.84
C ARG A 162 21.78 3.22 18.87
N CYS A 163 21.88 2.82 20.14
CA CYS A 163 21.62 3.65 21.29
C CYS A 163 22.75 3.50 22.32
N GLY A 164 23.67 4.47 22.37
CA GLY A 164 24.90 4.33 23.13
C GLY A 164 25.72 3.11 22.68
N SER A 165 25.92 2.15 23.58
CA SER A 165 26.62 0.89 23.31
C SER A 165 25.70 -0.26 22.87
N VAL A 166 24.39 -0.06 22.88
CA VAL A 166 23.41 -1.07 22.49
C VAL A 166 23.07 -0.91 21.02
N THR A 167 23.08 -2.02 20.28
CA THR A 167 22.65 -2.06 18.88
C THR A 167 21.55 -3.10 18.72
N ALA A 168 20.48 -2.71 18.04
CA ALA A 168 19.41 -3.59 17.59
C ALA A 168 19.39 -3.62 16.06
N HIS A 169 18.99 -4.76 15.51
CA HIS A 169 18.85 -4.98 14.08
C HIS A 169 17.40 -5.32 13.74
N GLY A 170 16.98 -4.92 12.55
CA GLY A 170 15.62 -5.16 12.14
C GLY A 170 15.39 -5.03 10.64
N VAL A 171 14.13 -5.14 10.26
CA VAL A 171 13.63 -4.89 8.91
C VAL A 171 12.47 -3.93 9.00
N VAL A 172 12.51 -2.89 8.20
CA VAL A 172 11.34 -2.05 7.91
C VAL A 172 10.71 -2.56 6.61
N ARG A 173 9.39 -2.76 6.64
CA ARG A 173 8.58 -3.14 5.49
C ARG A 173 7.54 -2.07 5.20
N SER A 174 7.31 -1.83 3.92
CA SER A 174 6.25 -0.96 3.43
C SER A 174 5.85 -1.35 2.00
N TRP A 175 4.92 -0.61 1.40
CA TRP A 175 4.46 -0.78 0.03
C TRP A 175 4.22 0.58 -0.63
N ALA A 176 4.29 0.67 -1.95
CA ALA A 176 4.11 1.95 -2.66
C ALA A 176 3.05 1.87 -3.76
N ILE A 177 3.21 0.93 -4.70
CA ILE A 177 2.34 0.83 -5.87
C ILE A 177 1.34 -0.31 -5.67
N PRO A 178 0.02 -0.04 -5.60
CA PRO A 178 -0.97 -1.09 -5.77
C PRO A 178 -0.88 -1.64 -7.19
N VAL A 179 -0.89 -2.96 -7.31
CA VAL A 179 -0.86 -3.67 -8.59
C VAL A 179 -2.05 -4.60 -8.63
N SER A 180 -2.88 -4.47 -9.66
CA SER A 180 -3.97 -5.39 -9.95
C SER A 180 -3.82 -5.97 -11.36
N GLY A 181 -4.47 -7.11 -11.60
CA GLY A 181 -4.40 -7.76 -12.89
C GLY A 181 -5.41 -8.87 -13.05
N VAL A 182 -5.72 -9.17 -14.31
CA VAL A 182 -6.56 -10.30 -14.68
C VAL A 182 -5.72 -11.34 -15.41
N LEU A 183 -5.97 -12.61 -15.14
CA LEU A 183 -5.33 -13.72 -15.82
C LEU A 183 -6.37 -14.71 -16.31
N ASP A 184 -6.10 -15.33 -17.46
CA ASP A 184 -6.91 -16.40 -18.01
C ASP A 184 -6.20 -17.74 -17.74
N CYS A 185 -6.83 -18.57 -16.92
CA CYS A 185 -6.31 -19.88 -16.50
C CYS A 185 -6.16 -20.86 -17.68
N THR A 186 -6.74 -20.58 -18.84
CA THR A 186 -6.62 -21.43 -20.03
C THR A 186 -5.40 -21.08 -20.90
N THR A 187 -4.76 -19.92 -20.69
CA THR A 187 -3.66 -19.43 -21.54
C THR A 187 -2.39 -19.11 -20.74
N PRO A 188 -1.76 -20.10 -20.09
CA PRO A 188 -0.66 -19.87 -19.14
C PRO A 188 0.60 -19.22 -19.71
N ARG A 189 0.79 -19.29 -21.05
CA ARG A 189 1.92 -18.66 -21.72
C ARG A 189 1.90 -17.13 -21.64
N ARG A 190 0.73 -16.51 -21.43
CA ARG A 190 0.58 -15.05 -21.46
C ARG A 190 1.19 -14.32 -20.26
N TYR A 191 1.52 -15.03 -19.19
CA TYR A 191 2.08 -14.46 -17.97
C TYR A 191 3.47 -15.00 -17.61
N GLN A 192 4.15 -15.70 -18.52
CA GLN A 192 5.52 -16.16 -18.30
C GLN A 192 6.48 -14.97 -18.11
N GLY A 193 7.29 -15.04 -17.06
CA GLY A 193 8.24 -13.98 -16.70
C GLY A 193 7.63 -12.90 -15.81
N ASN A 194 6.32 -12.91 -15.57
CA ASN A 194 5.67 -12.08 -14.56
C ASN A 194 5.42 -12.91 -13.29
N ARG A 195 6.36 -12.83 -12.34
CA ARG A 195 6.30 -13.60 -11.08
C ARG A 195 5.00 -13.40 -10.29
N MET A 196 4.43 -12.19 -10.34
CA MET A 196 3.19 -11.88 -9.62
C MET A 196 2.00 -12.59 -10.26
N ALA A 197 1.89 -12.54 -11.59
CA ALA A 197 0.84 -13.23 -12.32
C ALA A 197 1.00 -14.76 -12.25
N GLU A 198 2.23 -15.27 -12.28
CA GLU A 198 2.53 -16.70 -12.07
C GLU A 198 2.08 -17.17 -10.68
N GLU A 199 2.37 -16.38 -9.64
CA GLU A 199 1.92 -16.69 -8.28
C GLU A 199 0.40 -16.60 -8.14
N ALA A 200 -0.22 -15.56 -8.70
CA ALA A 200 -1.68 -15.42 -8.70
C ALA A 200 -2.35 -16.59 -9.44
N ALA A 201 -1.80 -17.04 -10.57
CA ALA A 201 -2.29 -18.21 -11.29
C ALA A 201 -2.16 -19.47 -10.43
N ARG A 202 -1.03 -19.68 -9.75
CA ARG A 202 -0.84 -20.82 -8.84
C ARG A 202 -1.88 -20.85 -7.71
N ILE A 203 -2.31 -19.69 -7.22
CA ILE A 203 -3.28 -19.58 -6.11
C ILE A 203 -4.73 -19.62 -6.61
N GLY A 204 -5.00 -19.03 -7.78
CA GLY A 204 -6.35 -18.77 -8.27
C GLY A 204 -6.84 -19.75 -9.35
N CYS A 205 -5.94 -20.37 -10.11
CA CYS A 205 -6.30 -21.23 -11.25
C CYS A 205 -6.39 -22.72 -10.94
N ASP A 206 -6.39 -23.12 -9.66
CA ASP A 206 -6.42 -24.51 -9.24
C ASP A 206 -7.32 -25.38 -10.13
N VAL A 207 -6.76 -26.51 -10.57
CA VAL A 207 -7.21 -27.29 -11.74
C VAL A 207 -8.44 -28.17 -11.43
N ARG A 208 -9.06 -28.06 -10.25
CA ARG A 208 -10.28 -28.79 -9.94
C ARG A 208 -11.51 -28.03 -10.43
N ALA A 209 -11.72 -28.07 -11.73
CA ALA A 209 -13.05 -28.11 -12.28
C ALA A 209 -13.41 -29.60 -12.38
N ASP A 210 -14.41 -30.03 -11.61
CA ASP A 210 -15.09 -31.32 -11.78
C ASP A 210 -15.63 -31.47 -13.22
#